data_AF-A0A6I5RHL7-F1
#
_entry.id   AF-A0A6I5RHL7-F1
#
_cell.length_a   1.000
_cell.length_b   1.000
_cell.length_c   1.000
_cell.angle_alpha   90.00
_cell.angle_beta   90.00
_cell.angle_gamma   90.00
#
_symmetry.space_group_name_H-M   'P 1'
#
loop_
_entity.id
_entity.type
_entity.pdbx_description
1 polymer ?
#
loop_
_entity_poly.entity_id
_entity_poly.type
_entity_poly.pdbx_seq_one_letter_code
_entity_poly.pdbx_strand_id
1 'polypeptide(L)'
;MRYDSNPKSNPKSKPQSIDISMRRLVLISAFRLSMVWDLLTTFLGSLIILGSAGFIALGLSLVGTLTVGAFNFSTKSIWERRRVKRVEVALLQLTWIFAIAFDFWTSLTCNTTYIALRQFNLGQSEPLSQLFAQLSIGQILIVSFVTTLTTISPMMVGYIRDRDLDFLT
;
A
#
# COMPACT_ATOMS: atom_id res chain seq x y z
N MET A 1 -42.99 -0.59 60.43
CA MET A 1 -41.77 -1.36 60.13
C MET A 1 -41.98 -2.18 58.87
N ARG A 2 -41.41 -1.73 57.74
CA ARG A 2 -40.89 -2.62 56.68
C ARG A 2 -39.80 -1.83 55.98
N TYR A 3 -38.57 -2.18 56.35
CA TYR A 3 -37.35 -1.88 55.62
C TYR A 3 -37.32 -2.81 54.40
N ASP A 4 -37.15 -2.27 53.21
CA ASP A 4 -36.52 -2.96 52.08
C ASP A 4 -35.87 -1.89 51.19
N SER A 5 -34.59 -1.60 51.41
CA SER A 5 -33.41 -2.35 50.93
C SER A 5 -33.09 -2.09 49.44
N ASN A 6 -32.47 -0.93 49.23
CA ASN A 6 -31.34 -0.66 48.34
C ASN A 6 -31.52 -0.76 46.80
N PRO A 7 -31.16 0.31 46.05
CA PRO A 7 -31.17 0.28 44.59
C PRO A 7 -29.96 -0.49 44.06
N LYS A 8 -30.20 -1.46 43.18
CA LYS A 8 -29.14 -1.97 42.30
C LYS A 8 -28.85 -0.91 41.24
N SER A 9 -28.03 0.08 41.60
CA SER A 9 -27.23 0.80 40.60
C SER A 9 -26.44 -0.25 39.83
N ASN A 10 -26.64 -0.34 38.52
CA ASN A 10 -25.88 -1.22 37.64
C ASN A 10 -24.73 -0.37 37.07
N PRO A 11 -23.49 -0.45 37.60
CA PRO A 11 -22.37 0.26 37.00
C PRO A 11 -21.70 -0.68 36.00
N LYS A 12 -21.22 -0.09 34.89
CA LYS A 12 -20.26 -0.65 33.92
C LYS A 12 -20.87 -1.39 32.73
N SER A 13 -20.91 -0.69 31.59
CA SER A 13 -20.21 -1.12 30.36
C SER A 13 -20.24 -0.03 29.28
N LYS A 14 -19.52 1.07 29.49
CA LYS A 14 -19.06 1.90 28.36
C LYS A 14 -17.57 2.19 28.48
N PRO A 15 -16.72 1.30 27.94
CA PRO A 15 -15.50 1.76 27.27
C PRO A 15 -15.23 1.05 25.92
N GLN A 16 -16.22 0.41 25.28
CA GLN A 16 -15.96 -0.30 24.01
C GLN A 16 -15.89 0.63 22.78
N SER A 17 -16.57 1.77 22.79
CA SER A 17 -16.62 2.66 21.60
C SER A 17 -15.33 3.43 21.34
N ILE A 18 -14.60 3.81 22.40
CA ILE A 18 -13.37 4.61 22.28
C ILE A 18 -12.19 3.74 21.80
N ASP A 19 -12.08 2.50 22.30
CA ASP A 19 -11.01 1.57 21.96
C ASP A 19 -11.03 1.15 20.49
N ILE A 20 -12.23 0.94 19.93
CA ILE A 20 -12.40 0.59 18.51
C ILE A 20 -12.00 1.77 17.61
N SER A 21 -12.31 3.00 18.02
CA SER A 21 -11.96 4.22 17.28
C SER A 21 -10.44 4.43 17.21
N MET A 22 -9.73 4.27 18.33
CA MET A 22 -8.27 4.43 18.38
C MET A 22 -7.52 3.36 17.58
N ARG A 23 -7.90 2.08 17.72
CA ARG A 23 -7.30 0.98 16.93
C ARG A 23 -7.48 1.21 15.43
N ARG A 24 -8.68 1.64 15.02
CA ARG A 24 -8.98 1.96 13.63
C ARG A 24 -8.13 3.13 13.12
N LEU A 25 -7.97 4.19 13.91
CA LEU A 25 -7.17 5.36 13.55
C LEU A 25 -5.70 4.99 13.36
N VAL A 26 -5.13 4.19 14.26
CA VAL A 26 -3.75 3.70 14.16
C VAL A 26 -3.57 2.87 12.90
N LEU A 27 -4.49 1.95 12.60
CA LEU A 27 -4.42 1.10 11.41
C LEU A 27 -4.48 1.93 10.11
N ILE A 28 -5.40 2.88 10.03
CA ILE A 28 -5.54 3.76 8.86
C ILE A 28 -4.29 4.62 8.67
N SER A 29 -3.75 5.17 9.76
CA SER A 29 -2.54 5.97 9.71
C SER A 29 -1.33 5.15 9.25
N ALA A 30 -1.20 3.91 9.74
CA ALA A 30 -0.15 2.99 9.32
C ALA A 30 -0.27 2.65 7.82
N PHE A 31 -1.47 2.34 7.32
CA PHE A 31 -1.67 2.06 5.89
C PHE A 31 -1.42 3.28 5.01
N ARG A 32 -1.77 4.49 5.46
CA ARG A 32 -1.45 5.73 4.73
C ARG A 32 0.05 5.98 4.66
N LEU A 33 0.76 5.81 5.77
CA LEU A 33 2.22 5.95 5.77
C LEU A 33 2.87 4.91 4.86
N SER A 34 2.41 3.67 4.94
CA SER A 34 2.86 2.57 4.10
C SER A 34 2.59 2.82 2.62
N MET A 35 1.44 3.39 2.28
CA MET A 35 1.11 3.82 0.91
C MET A 35 2.01 4.96 0.42
N VAL A 36 2.31 5.97 1.26
CA VAL A 36 3.26 7.03 0.87
C VAL A 36 4.64 6.44 0.61
N TRP A 37 5.07 5.49 1.45
CA TRP A 37 6.32 4.78 1.25
C TRP A 37 6.33 3.96 -0.04
N ASP A 38 5.25 3.23 -0.32
CA ASP A 38 5.06 2.45 -1.55
C ASP A 38 5.19 3.32 -2.82
N LEU A 39 4.52 4.47 -2.85
CA LEU A 39 4.64 5.42 -3.97
C LEU A 39 6.08 5.93 -4.12
N LEU A 40 6.77 6.20 -3.01
CA LEU A 40 8.16 6.64 -3.03
C LEU A 40 9.07 5.54 -3.58
N THR A 41 8.93 4.29 -3.13
CA THR A 41 9.74 3.16 -3.59
C THR A 41 9.44 2.79 -5.02
N THR A 42 8.20 2.95 -5.49
CA THR A 42 7.83 2.76 -6.89
C THR A 42 8.44 3.84 -7.78
N PHE A 43 8.43 5.11 -7.36
CA PHE A 43 9.09 6.20 -8.08
C PHE A 43 10.61 5.99 -8.17
N LEU A 44 11.24 5.76 -7.03
CA LEU A 44 12.68 5.55 -6.93
C LEU A 44 13.13 4.27 -7.65
N GLY A 45 12.37 3.19 -7.53
CA GLY A 45 12.60 1.94 -8.23
C GLY A 45 12.50 2.09 -9.75
N SER A 46 11.54 2.88 -10.22
CA SER A 46 11.41 3.21 -11.65
C SER A 46 12.66 3.95 -12.17
N LEU A 47 13.19 4.91 -11.41
CA LEU A 47 14.43 5.61 -11.77
C LEU A 47 15.65 4.68 -11.80
N ILE A 48 15.75 3.75 -10.84
CA ILE A 48 16.81 2.73 -10.84
C ILE A 48 16.72 1.87 -12.10
N ILE A 49 15.52 1.36 -12.43
CA ILE A 49 15.29 0.50 -13.60
C ILE A 49 15.59 1.23 -14.90
N LEU A 50 15.20 2.51 -15.01
CA LEU A 50 15.52 3.34 -16.17
C LEU A 50 17.01 3.70 -16.25
N GLY A 51 17.77 3.52 -15.18
CA GLY A 51 19.21 3.78 -15.14
C GLY A 51 19.56 5.24 -15.45
N SER A 52 18.65 6.19 -15.21
CA SER A 52 18.84 7.59 -15.57
C SER A 52 18.05 8.53 -14.65
N ALA A 53 18.65 9.67 -14.32
CA ALA A 53 18.00 10.79 -13.64
C ALA A 53 17.69 11.96 -14.60
N GLY A 54 17.70 11.71 -15.92
CA GLY A 54 17.33 12.71 -16.92
C GLY A 54 15.86 13.14 -16.81
N PHE A 55 15.54 14.32 -17.35
CA PHE A 55 14.18 14.89 -17.31
C PHE A 55 13.10 13.91 -17.81
N ILE A 56 13.38 13.18 -18.89
CA ILE A 56 12.45 12.18 -19.45
C ILE A 56 12.23 11.03 -18.46
N ALA A 57 13.30 10.52 -17.83
CA ALA A 57 13.19 9.42 -16.87
C ALA A 57 12.43 9.83 -15.60
N LEU A 58 12.65 11.07 -15.12
CA LEU A 58 11.88 11.66 -14.03
C LEU A 58 10.39 11.78 -14.38
N GLY A 59 10.09 12.28 -15.59
CA GLY A 59 8.72 12.39 -16.08
C GLY A 59 8.02 11.04 -16.19
N LEU A 60 8.68 10.04 -16.80
CA LEU A 60 8.14 8.69 -16.93
C LEU A 60 7.93 8.02 -15.57
N SER A 61 8.89 8.15 -14.65
CA SER A 61 8.79 7.58 -13.30
C SER A 61 7.63 8.22 -12.54
N LEU A 62 7.49 9.55 -12.61
CA LEU A 62 6.40 10.26 -11.93
C LEU A 62 5.03 9.87 -12.49
N VAL A 63 4.87 9.91 -13.81
CA VAL A 63 3.60 9.53 -14.46
C VAL A 63 3.27 8.06 -14.19
N GLY A 64 4.28 7.18 -14.24
CA GLY A 64 4.14 5.76 -13.92
C GLY A 64 3.66 5.55 -12.49
N THR A 65 4.34 6.12 -11.51
CA THR A 65 3.98 6.03 -10.08
C THR A 65 2.56 6.55 -9.81
N LEU A 66 2.18 7.70 -10.37
CA LEU A 66 0.83 8.25 -10.17
C LEU A 66 -0.24 7.36 -10.80
N THR A 67 0.01 6.84 -12.00
CA THR A 67 -0.91 5.94 -12.70
C THR A 67 -1.11 4.65 -11.91
N VAL A 68 -0.02 4.01 -11.52
CA VAL A 68 -0.01 2.76 -10.75
C VAL A 68 -0.68 2.96 -9.39
N GLY A 69 -0.33 4.05 -8.70
CA GLY A 69 -0.99 4.44 -7.45
C GLY A 69 -2.50 4.56 -7.63
N ALA A 70 -2.97 5.25 -8.67
CA ALA A 70 -4.39 5.39 -8.95
C ALA A 70 -5.09 4.05 -9.18
N PHE A 71 -4.46 3.11 -9.89
CA PHE A 71 -4.97 1.75 -10.07
C PHE A 71 -5.03 0.99 -8.74
N ASN A 72 -3.98 1.02 -7.91
CA ASN A 72 -3.97 0.38 -6.60
C ASN A 72 -5.08 0.94 -5.69
N PHE A 73 -5.29 2.26 -5.70
CA PHE A 73 -6.38 2.92 -4.98
C PHE A 73 -7.78 2.50 -5.45
N SER A 74 -7.91 2.25 -6.75
CA SER A 74 -9.20 1.96 -7.39
C SER A 74 -9.56 0.48 -7.35
N THR A 75 -8.83 -0.35 -6.57
CA THR A 75 -9.03 -1.80 -6.48
C THR A 75 -10.51 -2.17 -6.26
N LYS A 76 -11.19 -1.61 -5.24
CA LYS A 76 -12.61 -1.90 -5.01
C LYS A 76 -13.46 -1.58 -6.25
N SER A 77 -13.29 -0.39 -6.83
CA SER A 77 -14.06 0.05 -7.99
C SER A 77 -13.83 -0.79 -9.26
N ILE A 78 -12.63 -1.34 -9.46
CA ILE A 78 -12.29 -2.16 -10.63
C ILE A 78 -12.86 -3.58 -10.51
N TRP A 79 -12.89 -4.11 -9.29
CA TRP A 79 -13.34 -5.47 -9.02
C TRP A 79 -14.83 -5.58 -8.68
N GLU A 80 -15.47 -4.49 -8.28
CA GLU A 80 -16.91 -4.44 -8.02
C GLU A 80 -17.71 -4.46 -9.33
N ARG A 81 -18.59 -5.46 -9.49
CA ARG A 81 -19.39 -5.65 -10.70
C ARG A 81 -20.44 -4.56 -10.85
N ARG A 82 -20.12 -3.47 -11.56
CA ARG A 82 -21.12 -2.53 -12.10
C ARG A 82 -21.65 -3.01 -13.45
N ARG A 83 -22.78 -2.46 -13.90
CA ARG A 83 -23.40 -2.72 -15.21
C ARG A 83 -22.56 -2.12 -16.36
N VAL A 84 -21.31 -2.56 -16.49
CA VAL A 84 -20.36 -2.17 -17.54
C VAL A 84 -20.17 -3.34 -18.50
N LYS A 85 -19.79 -3.06 -19.75
CA LYS A 85 -19.54 -4.11 -20.75
C LYS A 85 -18.40 -5.03 -20.26
N ARG A 86 -18.58 -6.34 -20.40
CA ARG A 86 -17.61 -7.35 -19.90
C ARG A 86 -16.18 -7.14 -20.40
N VAL A 87 -16.00 -6.67 -21.64
CA VAL A 87 -14.68 -6.46 -22.25
C VAL A 87 -13.94 -5.29 -21.60
N GLU A 88 -14.62 -4.17 -21.34
CA GLU A 88 -14.02 -2.99 -20.70
C GLU A 88 -13.56 -3.32 -19.27
N VAL A 89 -14.36 -4.08 -18.53
CA VAL A 89 -14.00 -4.56 -17.19
C VAL A 89 -12.78 -5.49 -17.23
N ALA A 90 -12.72 -6.41 -18.18
CA ALA A 90 -11.58 -7.32 -18.32
C ALA A 90 -10.27 -6.56 -18.63
N LEU A 91 -10.33 -5.55 -19.49
CA LEU A 91 -9.16 -4.69 -19.77
C LEU A 91 -8.72 -3.92 -18.53
N LEU A 92 -9.65 -3.32 -17.78
CA LEU A 92 -9.34 -2.62 -16.53
C LEU A 92 -8.69 -3.54 -15.49
N GLN A 93 -9.21 -4.76 -15.33
CA GLN A 93 -8.64 -5.76 -14.42
C GLN A 93 -7.24 -6.19 -14.87
N LEU A 94 -7.02 -6.39 -16.17
CA LEU A 94 -5.71 -6.72 -16.70
C LEU A 94 -4.71 -5.58 -16.46
N THR A 95 -5.09 -4.34 -16.75
CA THR A 95 -4.25 -3.16 -16.48
C THR A 95 -3.93 -3.02 -14.99
N TRP A 96 -4.90 -3.31 -14.12
CA TRP A 96 -4.70 -3.32 -12.68
C TRP A 96 -3.68 -4.38 -12.23
N ILE A 97 -3.73 -5.60 -12.79
CA ILE A 97 -2.73 -6.64 -12.51
C ILE A 97 -1.33 -6.17 -12.93
N PHE A 98 -1.21 -5.58 -14.11
CA PHE A 98 0.06 -5.02 -14.56
C PHE A 98 0.56 -3.87 -13.68
N ALA A 99 -0.33 -3.00 -13.23
CA ALA A 99 0.02 -1.91 -12.32
C ALA A 99 0.61 -2.46 -11.02
N ILE A 100 -0.01 -3.47 -10.41
CA ILE A 100 0.49 -4.10 -9.18
C ILE A 100 1.81 -4.82 -9.39
N ALA A 101 1.93 -5.56 -10.49
CA ALA A 101 3.18 -6.25 -10.81
C ALA A 101 4.33 -5.25 -10.98
N PHE A 102 4.08 -4.13 -11.65
CA PHE A 102 5.03 -3.06 -11.82
C PHE A 102 5.39 -2.37 -10.49
N ASP A 103 4.37 -2.06 -9.67
CA ASP A 103 4.52 -1.48 -8.34
C ASP A 103 5.38 -2.34 -7.43
N PHE A 104 5.04 -3.62 -7.35
CA PHE A 104 5.79 -4.61 -6.58
C PHE A 104 7.22 -4.73 -7.08
N TRP A 105 7.42 -4.83 -8.40
CA TRP A 105 8.74 -4.97 -9.00
C TRP A 105 9.65 -3.76 -8.74
N THR A 106 9.13 -2.55 -8.95
CA THR A 106 9.85 -1.30 -8.74
C THR A 106 10.17 -1.10 -7.26
N SER A 107 9.19 -1.31 -6.37
CA SER A 107 9.40 -1.22 -4.92
C SER A 107 10.37 -2.28 -4.40
N LEU A 108 10.29 -3.52 -4.90
CA LEU A 108 11.25 -4.58 -4.59
C LEU A 108 12.66 -4.18 -5.02
N THR A 109 12.79 -3.67 -6.24
CA THR A 109 14.07 -3.20 -6.77
C THR A 109 14.64 -2.08 -5.90
N CYS A 110 13.84 -1.07 -5.56
CA CYS A 110 14.26 0.03 -4.69
C CYS A 110 14.73 -0.47 -3.31
N ASN A 111 13.91 -1.29 -2.64
CA ASN A 111 14.23 -1.82 -1.31
C ASN A 111 15.48 -2.72 -1.34
N THR A 112 15.61 -3.56 -2.36
CA THR A 112 16.75 -4.46 -2.54
C THR A 112 18.04 -3.66 -2.80
N THR A 113 18.00 -2.68 -3.70
CA THR A 113 19.14 -1.79 -3.98
C THR A 113 19.59 -1.05 -2.73
N TYR A 114 18.64 -0.52 -1.95
CA TYR A 114 18.95 0.21 -0.72
C TYR A 114 19.66 -0.67 0.31
N ILE A 115 19.18 -1.91 0.52
CA ILE A 115 19.79 -2.80 1.52
C ILE A 115 21.11 -3.41 1.02
N ALA A 116 21.20 -3.79 -0.26
CA ALA A 116 22.40 -4.41 -0.83
C ALA A 116 23.56 -3.40 -0.94
N LEU A 117 23.30 -2.24 -1.54
CA LEU A 117 24.35 -1.26 -1.83
C LEU A 117 24.57 -0.26 -0.71
N ARG A 118 23.61 -0.11 0.22
CA ARG A 118 23.60 0.90 1.30
C ARG A 118 23.71 2.36 0.83
N GLN A 119 23.65 2.58 -0.48
CA GLN A 119 23.73 3.87 -1.15
C GLN A 119 22.76 3.89 -2.32
N PHE A 120 22.21 5.07 -2.60
CA PHE A 120 21.25 5.26 -3.68
C PHE A 120 21.94 5.97 -4.84
N ASN A 121 22.57 5.20 -5.74
CA ASN A 121 23.24 5.75 -6.91
C ASN A 121 22.31 5.70 -8.13
N LEU A 122 21.64 6.83 -8.37
CA LEU A 122 20.85 7.05 -9.58
C LEU A 122 21.77 6.95 -10.80
N GLY A 123 21.47 6.03 -11.73
CA GLY A 123 22.24 5.86 -12.97
C GLY A 123 23.02 4.54 -13.07
N GLN A 124 23.12 3.77 -12.00
CA GLN A 124 23.66 2.41 -12.04
C GLN A 124 22.52 1.40 -11.83
N SER A 125 22.07 0.81 -12.94
CA SER A 125 21.10 -0.28 -12.92
C SER A 125 21.82 -1.61 -12.80
N GLU A 126 21.95 -2.12 -11.58
CA GLU A 126 22.35 -3.51 -11.34
C GLU A 126 21.15 -4.44 -11.53
N PRO A 127 21.31 -5.62 -12.15
CA PRO A 127 20.22 -6.56 -12.30
C PRO A 127 19.79 -7.10 -10.93
N LEU A 128 18.48 -7.26 -10.73
CA LEU A 128 17.92 -7.64 -9.43
C LEU A 128 18.49 -8.96 -8.89
N SER A 129 18.84 -9.90 -9.75
CA SER A 129 19.48 -11.17 -9.37
C SER A 129 20.83 -10.97 -8.67
N GLN A 130 21.63 -10.00 -9.13
CA GLN A 130 22.92 -9.69 -8.50
C GLN A 130 22.73 -8.97 -7.17
N LEU A 131 21.73 -8.09 -7.07
CA LEU A 131 21.37 -7.45 -5.81
C LEU A 131 20.95 -8.50 -4.76
N PHE A 132 20.11 -9.47 -5.15
CA PHE A 132 19.73 -10.59 -4.27
C PHE A 132 20.90 -11.46 -3.84
N ALA A 133 21.90 -11.67 -4.71
CA ALA A 133 23.08 -12.44 -4.36
C ALA A 133 23.95 -11.78 -3.26
N GLN A 134 23.82 -10.46 -3.07
CA GLN A 134 24.54 -9.70 -2.05
C GLN A 134 23.81 -9.67 -0.69
N LEU A 135 22.56 -10.15 -0.64
CA LEU A 135 21.71 -10.12 0.55
C LEU A 135 21.79 -11.44 1.32
N SER A 136 21.82 -11.33 2.65
CA SER A 136 21.59 -12.47 3.54
C SER A 136 20.12 -12.91 3.47
N ILE A 137 19.85 -14.18 3.79
CA ILE A 137 18.49 -14.74 3.80
C ILE A 137 17.52 -13.92 4.67
N GLY A 138 17.98 -13.41 5.82
CA GLY A 138 17.16 -12.57 6.70
C GLY A 138 16.79 -11.24 6.06
N GLN A 139 17.71 -10.61 5.32
CA GLN A 139 17.42 -9.38 4.59
C GLN A 139 16.46 -9.61 3.43
N ILE A 140 16.60 -10.74 2.70
CA ILE A 140 15.67 -11.13 1.63
C ILE A 140 14.25 -11.27 2.19
N LEU A 141 14.09 -11.94 3.34
CA LEU A 141 12.80 -12.11 4.00
C LEU A 141 12.18 -10.77 4.40
N ILE A 142 12.98 -9.89 5.03
CA ILE A 142 12.51 -8.55 5.45
C ILE A 142 12.10 -7.72 4.23
N VAL A 143 12.94 -7.65 3.19
CA VAL A 143 12.66 -6.89 1.97
C VAL A 143 11.40 -7.40 1.28
N SER A 144 11.25 -8.72 1.14
CA SER A 144 10.06 -9.33 0.52
C SER A 144 8.79 -9.06 1.33
N PHE A 145 8.87 -9.20 2.65
CA PHE A 145 7.76 -8.96 3.55
C PHE A 145 7.31 -7.49 3.53
N VAL A 146 8.25 -6.56 3.69
CA VAL A 146 7.97 -5.12 3.68
C VAL A 146 7.40 -4.70 2.34
N THR A 147 8.00 -5.13 1.23
CA THR A 147 7.51 -4.80 -0.12
C THR A 147 6.08 -5.31 -0.33
N THR A 148 5.79 -6.54 0.10
CA THR A 148 4.42 -7.09 -0.03
C THR A 148 3.42 -6.27 0.79
N LEU A 149 3.77 -5.90 2.03
CA LEU A 149 2.89 -5.09 2.87
C LEU A 149 2.67 -3.69 2.29
N THR A 150 3.71 -3.06 1.76
CA THR A 150 3.61 -1.71 1.21
C THR A 150 2.76 -1.71 -0.07
N THR A 151 2.97 -2.66 -0.98
CA THR A 151 2.19 -2.78 -2.22
C THR A 151 0.69 -3.00 -1.97
N ILE A 152 0.31 -3.76 -0.93
CA ILE A 152 -1.11 -3.99 -0.59
C ILE A 152 -1.72 -2.77 0.12
N SER A 153 -0.91 -1.91 0.72
CA SER A 153 -1.40 -0.82 1.58
C SER A 153 -2.31 0.19 0.86
N PRO A 154 -2.00 0.71 -0.33
CA PRO A 154 -2.91 1.60 -1.06
C PRO A 154 -4.28 0.97 -1.33
N MET A 155 -4.33 -0.34 -1.59
CA MET A 155 -5.60 -1.07 -1.79
C MET A 155 -6.43 -1.06 -0.51
N MET A 156 -5.79 -1.33 0.64
CA MET A 156 -6.45 -1.30 1.95
C MET A 156 -6.96 0.10 2.30
N VAL A 157 -6.18 1.15 2.01
CA VAL A 157 -6.64 2.54 2.18
C VAL A 157 -7.85 2.82 1.30
N GLY A 158 -7.83 2.39 0.03
CA GLY A 158 -8.96 2.52 -0.90
C GLY A 158 -10.22 1.85 -0.37
N TYR A 159 -10.11 0.59 0.08
CA TYR A 159 -11.23 -0.16 0.67
C TYR A 159 -11.81 0.51 1.92
N ILE A 160 -10.97 1.04 2.80
CA ILE A 160 -11.43 1.69 4.04
C ILE A 160 -12.11 3.03 3.72
N ARG A 161 -11.53 3.84 2.83
CA ARG A 161 -12.11 5.13 2.42
C ARG A 161 -13.51 4.96 1.85
N ASP A 162 -13.68 3.99 0.97
CA ASP A 162 -14.98 3.78 0.32
C ASP A 162 -16.04 3.30 1.31
N ARG A 163 -15.66 2.57 2.37
CA ARG A 163 -16.58 2.21 3.46
C ARG A 163 -17.00 3.40 4.32
N ASP A 164 -16.11 4.36 4.57
CA ASP A 164 -16.47 5.57 5.35
C ASP A 164 -17.44 6.48 4.60
N LEU A 165 -17.39 6.51 3.27
CA LEU A 165 -18.35 7.25 2.44
C LEU A 165 -19.74 6.62 2.47
N ASP A 166 -19.83 5.29 2.45
CA ASP A 166 -21.10 4.55 2.54
C ASP A 166 -21.85 4.79 3.87
N PHE A 167 -21.15 5.22 4.95
CA PHE A 167 -21.79 5.59 6.23
C PHE A 167 -22.38 7.01 6.25
N LEU A 168 -22.05 7.86 5.29
CA LEU A 168 -22.47 9.27 5.22
C LEU A 168 -23.64 9.50 4.25
N THR A 169 -24.14 8.46 3.59
CA THR A 169 -25.23 8.49 2.60
C THR A 169 -26.38 7.59 3.04
#